data_AF-A0A2X2T3R0-F1
#
_entry.id   AF-A0A2X2T3R0-F1
#
_cell.length_a   1.000
_cell.length_b   1.000
_cell.length_c   1.000
_cell.angle_alpha   90.00
_cell.angle_beta   90.00
_cell.angle_gamma   90.00
#
_symmetry.space_group_name_H-M   'P 1'
#
loop_
_entity.id
_entity.type
_entity.pdbx_description
1 polymer ?
#
loop_
_entity_poly.entity_id
_entity_poly.type
_entity_poly.pdbx_seq_one_letter_code
_entity_poly.pdbx_strand_id
1 'polypeptide(L)'
;MSTTNHDHHIYVLMGVSGSGKSAVASEVAHQLNAAFLDGDFLHPRSNILKMASGEPLNDDDRTPWLKALNDAAFAMQRTNKVSLIVCSALKKHYRDLLRDGNPNLSFIYMKGDFEVIESRLKARKGHFFKTQMLVTQFETLQEPQADEKDVLIVDIDQPLDGVVASTLALINQGQRRVSTLTLVLTAVGSVLLLLFLVMKARMHAFVALMVVSIGAGLFSGMPLDKIADTMQKGMGGTLGFLAIVVALGAMFGKILHETGAVDQIAVKMLKSFGHSRAHYAIGLAGLICALPLFFEVAIVLLISVAFSMARHTGTNLVKLVIPLFAGVAAAAAFLLPGPAPMLLASQMHADFGWMILIGLCAAIPGMIIAGPLFGNFISKFVSLEIPDDISEPHLGEGKLPSFGFSLSLILLPLVLVGLKTIAARFTAPGSTLYEWLEFIGHPFTAILVACLVAIYGLAYRQGMDKEKVMAVCGQALQPAGIILLVIGAGGVFKQVLVDSGVGPALGEALTGMGLPIAITCFVLAAAVRIIQGSATVACLTAVGLVMPVIEQLNYNGAQMAALSICIAGGSIVVSHVNDAGFWLFGKFTGATEAQTLKTWTMMETILGTTGAIVGMIAFSLLS
;
A
#
# COMPACT_ATOMS: atom_id res chain seq x y z
N MET A 1 -16.25 -32.50 33.49
CA MET A 1 -15.24 -31.42 33.44
C MET A 1 -14.45 -31.61 32.17
N SER A 2 -14.33 -30.59 31.30
CA SER A 2 -13.43 -30.71 30.15
C SER A 2 -12.00 -30.87 30.65
N THR A 3 -11.27 -31.83 30.10
CA THR A 3 -9.86 -32.09 30.46
C THR A 3 -8.90 -31.13 29.77
N THR A 4 -9.36 -30.41 28.74
CA THR A 4 -8.60 -29.42 27.99
C THR A 4 -9.52 -28.30 27.51
N ASN A 5 -9.05 -27.05 27.57
CA ASN A 5 -9.65 -25.94 26.82
C ASN A 5 -8.65 -25.51 25.75
N HIS A 6 -8.99 -25.73 24.47
CA HIS A 6 -8.07 -25.48 23.36
C HIS A 6 -7.80 -23.99 23.12
N ASP A 7 -8.61 -23.10 23.71
CA ASP A 7 -8.44 -21.65 23.64
C ASP A 7 -7.50 -21.10 24.71
N HIS A 8 -7.06 -21.93 25.66
CA HIS A 8 -6.18 -21.54 26.76
C HIS A 8 -4.74 -21.98 26.47
N HIS A 9 -3.78 -21.09 26.75
CA HIS A 9 -2.37 -21.30 26.42
C HIS A 9 -1.46 -21.00 27.61
N ILE A 10 -0.38 -21.78 27.74
CA ILE A 10 0.64 -21.62 28.77
C ILE A 10 1.95 -21.21 28.12
N TYR A 11 2.60 -20.19 28.67
CA TYR A 11 3.94 -19.81 28.31
C TYR A 11 4.89 -20.03 29.48
N VAL A 12 5.93 -20.84 29.25
CA VAL A 12 7.01 -21.07 30.21
C VAL A 12 8.17 -20.14 29.87
N LEU A 13 8.44 -19.15 30.71
CA LEU A 13 9.60 -18.27 30.55
C LEU A 13 10.84 -19.02 31.06
N MET A 14 11.77 -19.30 30.15
CA MET A 14 12.97 -20.09 30.39
C MET A 14 14.27 -19.34 30.09
N GLY A 15 15.39 -19.87 30.60
CA GLY A 15 16.71 -19.28 30.45
C GLY A 15 17.49 -19.29 31.76
N VAL A 16 18.77 -18.94 31.71
CA VAL A 16 19.67 -18.94 32.87
C VAL A 16 19.27 -17.89 33.91
N SER A 17 19.74 -18.07 35.14
CA SER A 17 19.55 -17.10 36.22
C SER A 17 20.15 -15.75 35.84
N GLY A 18 19.45 -14.67 36.16
CA GLY A 18 19.84 -13.32 35.74
C GLY A 18 19.27 -12.86 34.40
N SER A 19 18.66 -13.74 33.60
CA SER A 19 18.04 -13.35 32.31
C SER A 19 16.77 -12.49 32.43
N GLY A 20 16.27 -12.28 33.66
CA GLY A 20 15.09 -11.43 33.92
C GLY A 20 13.74 -12.13 33.91
N LYS A 21 13.69 -13.47 33.83
CA LYS A 21 12.45 -14.28 33.75
C LYS A 21 11.32 -13.82 34.69
N SER A 22 11.55 -13.76 36.00
CA SER A 22 10.49 -13.41 36.97
C SER A 22 10.03 -11.95 36.84
N ALA A 23 10.95 -11.02 36.54
CA ALA A 23 10.60 -9.62 36.35
C ALA A 23 9.74 -9.42 35.10
N VAL A 24 10.15 -10.03 33.98
CA VAL A 24 9.41 -9.98 32.73
C VAL A 24 8.08 -10.70 32.86
N ALA A 25 8.04 -11.92 33.41
CA ALA A 25 6.82 -12.69 33.59
C ALA A 25 5.79 -11.95 34.47
N SER A 26 6.24 -11.34 35.58
CA SER A 26 5.35 -10.59 36.47
C SER A 26 4.73 -9.39 35.78
N GLU A 27 5.52 -8.61 35.04
CA GLU A 27 5.04 -7.42 34.35
C GLU A 27 4.12 -7.79 33.17
N VAL A 28 4.50 -8.79 32.37
CA VAL A 28 3.67 -9.32 31.28
C VAL A 28 2.35 -9.88 31.82
N ALA A 29 2.36 -10.61 32.94
CA ALA A 29 1.16 -11.12 33.57
C ALA A 29 0.23 -10.00 34.02
N HIS A 30 0.78 -8.94 34.62
CA HIS A 30 0.02 -7.77 35.03
C HIS A 30 -0.64 -7.07 33.84
N GLN A 31 0.10 -6.84 32.74
CA GLN A 31 -0.44 -6.19 31.54
C GLN A 31 -1.46 -7.03 30.78
N LEU A 32 -1.32 -8.36 30.77
CA LEU A 32 -2.27 -9.27 30.12
C LEU A 32 -3.42 -9.71 31.03
N ASN A 33 -3.41 -9.32 32.31
CA ASN A 33 -4.29 -9.88 33.33
C ASN A 33 -4.28 -11.42 33.32
N ALA A 34 -3.08 -12.00 33.18
CA ALA A 34 -2.85 -13.43 33.05
C ALA A 34 -2.49 -14.07 34.41
N ALA A 35 -2.72 -15.37 34.55
CA ALA A 35 -2.26 -16.08 35.74
C ALA A 35 -0.75 -16.25 35.72
N PHE A 36 -0.11 -16.07 36.87
CA PHE A 36 1.33 -16.11 37.02
C PHE A 36 1.73 -17.08 38.13
N LEU A 37 2.73 -17.90 37.86
CA LEU A 37 3.36 -18.80 38.82
C LEU A 37 4.88 -18.75 38.67
N ASP A 38 5.57 -18.32 39.73
CA ASP A 38 7.02 -18.52 39.78
C ASP A 38 7.32 -19.96 40.18
N GLY A 39 7.95 -20.71 39.29
CA GLY A 39 8.16 -22.14 39.47
C GLY A 39 9.13 -22.47 40.60
N ASP A 40 9.95 -21.51 41.03
CA ASP A 40 10.84 -21.68 42.18
C ASP A 40 10.05 -21.95 43.48
N PHE A 41 8.79 -21.50 43.57
CA PHE A 41 7.90 -21.75 44.72
C PHE A 41 7.45 -23.21 44.85
N LEU A 42 7.57 -24.02 43.79
CA LEU A 42 7.17 -25.43 43.79
C LEU A 42 8.32 -26.38 44.13
N HIS A 43 9.50 -25.88 44.49
CA HIS A 43 10.60 -26.75 44.91
C HIS A 43 10.22 -27.53 46.17
N PRO A 44 10.43 -28.86 46.20
CA PRO A 44 10.23 -29.63 47.41
C PRO A 44 11.23 -29.20 48.49
N ARG A 45 10.86 -29.44 49.76
CA ARG A 45 11.70 -29.08 50.92
C ARG A 45 13.14 -29.60 50.81
N SER A 46 13.33 -30.81 50.26
CA SER A 46 14.65 -31.39 50.01
C SER A 46 15.53 -30.51 49.12
N ASN A 47 14.97 -29.97 48.04
CA ASN A 47 15.70 -29.13 47.09
C ASN A 47 16.07 -27.79 47.73
N ILE A 48 15.14 -27.19 48.47
CA ILE A 48 15.38 -25.92 49.18
C ILE A 48 16.52 -26.09 50.19
N LEU A 49 16.50 -27.16 51.00
CA LEU A 49 17.55 -27.44 51.98
C LEU A 49 18.92 -27.70 51.32
N LYS A 50 18.94 -28.47 50.22
CA LYS A 50 20.16 -28.76 49.46
C LYS A 50 20.77 -27.49 48.87
N MET A 51 19.96 -26.66 48.20
CA MET A 51 20.42 -25.38 47.66
C MET A 51 20.87 -24.40 48.76
N ALA A 52 20.17 -24.36 49.91
CA ALA A 52 20.55 -23.53 51.04
C ALA A 52 21.90 -23.94 51.66
N SER A 53 22.28 -25.22 51.56
CA SER A 53 23.60 -25.71 51.96
C SER A 53 24.72 -25.42 50.94
N GLY A 54 24.37 -24.86 49.76
CA GLY A 54 25.31 -24.52 48.70
C GLY A 54 25.60 -25.66 47.72
N GLU A 55 24.93 -26.80 47.85
CA GLU A 55 25.04 -27.93 46.93
C GLU A 55 24.10 -27.75 45.71
N PRO A 56 24.58 -27.97 44.47
CA PRO A 56 23.73 -27.87 43.27
C PRO A 56 22.76 -29.05 43.14
N LEU A 57 21.60 -28.80 42.54
CA LEU A 57 20.60 -29.83 42.22
C LEU A 57 20.99 -30.61 40.97
N ASN A 58 20.91 -31.94 41.03
CA ASN A 58 21.07 -32.83 39.88
C ASN A 58 19.71 -33.13 39.18
N ASP A 59 19.71 -34.02 38.20
CA ASP A 59 18.50 -34.37 37.43
C ASP A 59 17.44 -35.11 38.27
N ASP A 60 17.88 -35.99 39.18
CA ASP A 60 16.97 -36.72 40.08
C ASP A 60 16.30 -35.77 41.07
N ASP A 61 17.04 -34.81 41.62
CA ASP A 61 16.51 -33.78 42.52
C ASP A 61 15.45 -32.90 41.81
N ARG A 62 15.65 -32.62 40.51
CA ARG A 62 14.77 -31.73 39.72
C ARG A 62 13.50 -32.41 39.24
N THR A 63 13.48 -33.74 39.15
CA THR A 63 12.37 -34.48 38.54
C THR A 63 11.03 -34.30 39.30
N PRO A 64 10.96 -34.41 40.65
CA PRO A 64 9.72 -34.15 41.39
C PRO A 64 9.22 -32.70 41.24
N TRP A 65 10.14 -31.75 41.14
CA TRP A 65 9.83 -30.33 40.93
C TRP A 65 9.25 -30.05 39.54
N LEU A 66 9.86 -30.61 38.48
CA LEU A 66 9.35 -30.50 37.11
C LEU A 66 7.98 -31.14 36.96
N LYS A 67 7.73 -32.26 37.66
CA LYS A 67 6.41 -32.89 37.71
C LYS A 67 5.37 -31.97 38.37
N ALA A 68 5.71 -31.34 39.49
CA ALA A 68 4.81 -30.37 40.14
C ALA A 68 4.49 -29.17 39.23
N LEU A 69 5.47 -28.70 38.45
CA LEU A 69 5.26 -27.65 37.46
C LEU A 69 4.37 -28.10 36.30
N ASN A 70 4.53 -29.34 35.83
CA ASN A 70 3.67 -29.93 34.81
C ASN A 70 2.21 -30.02 35.29
N ASP A 71 1.99 -30.52 36.51
CA ASP A 71 0.65 -30.61 37.11
C ASP A 71 0.03 -29.22 37.31
N ALA A 72 0.84 -28.23 37.74
CA ALA A 72 0.41 -26.84 37.86
C ALA A 72 0.04 -26.23 36.49
N ALA A 73 0.83 -26.51 35.45
CA ALA A 73 0.54 -26.09 34.09
C ALA A 73 -0.83 -26.61 33.64
N PHE A 74 -1.09 -27.91 33.83
CA PHE A 74 -2.38 -28.52 33.51
C PHE A 74 -3.54 -27.84 34.25
N ALA A 75 -3.38 -27.56 35.54
CA ALA A 75 -4.39 -26.88 36.34
C ALA A 75 -4.66 -25.45 35.84
N MET A 76 -3.59 -24.68 35.57
CA MET A 76 -3.67 -23.30 35.11
C MET A 76 -4.30 -23.18 33.72
N GLN A 77 -4.01 -24.13 32.81
CA GLN A 77 -4.62 -24.19 31.48
C GLN A 77 -6.15 -24.33 31.55
N ARG A 78 -6.67 -25.01 32.57
CA ARG A 78 -8.12 -25.21 32.70
C ARG A 78 -8.85 -23.95 33.18
N THR A 79 -8.17 -23.08 33.92
CA THR A 79 -8.79 -21.95 34.61
C THR A 79 -8.54 -20.61 33.93
N ASN A 80 -7.44 -20.45 33.20
CA ASN A 80 -7.01 -19.15 32.68
C ASN A 80 -6.73 -19.20 31.18
N LYS A 81 -7.17 -18.16 30.45
CA LYS A 81 -6.90 -18.02 29.00
C LYS A 81 -5.40 -17.95 28.68
N VAL A 82 -4.63 -17.25 29.53
CA VAL A 82 -3.17 -17.18 29.45
C VAL A 82 -2.60 -17.45 30.83
N SER A 83 -1.58 -18.29 30.87
CA SER A 83 -0.83 -18.61 32.08
C SER A 83 0.66 -18.46 31.81
N LEU A 84 1.38 -17.79 32.71
CA LEU A 84 2.82 -17.64 32.67
C LEU A 84 3.45 -18.44 33.81
N ILE A 85 4.39 -19.30 33.48
CA ILE A 85 5.18 -20.06 34.45
C ILE A 85 6.65 -19.70 34.28
N VAL A 86 7.33 -19.35 35.36
CA VAL A 86 8.79 -19.18 35.33
C VAL A 86 9.44 -20.52 35.63
N CYS A 87 10.27 -21.01 34.72
CA CYS A 87 11.04 -22.23 34.96
C CYS A 87 12.34 -22.17 34.16
N SER A 88 13.47 -22.49 34.80
CA SER A 88 14.78 -22.42 34.11
C SER A 88 14.85 -23.34 32.88
N ALA A 89 14.22 -24.52 32.92
CA ALA A 89 14.05 -25.46 31.79
C ALA A 89 15.25 -25.59 30.83
N LEU A 90 16.46 -25.67 31.40
CA LEU A 90 17.72 -25.52 30.65
C LEU A 90 18.05 -26.69 29.71
N LYS A 91 17.56 -27.90 30.01
CA LYS A 91 17.77 -29.11 29.19
C LYS A 91 16.53 -29.44 28.36
N LYS A 92 16.71 -30.01 27.17
CA LYS A 92 15.60 -30.46 26.30
C LYS A 92 14.66 -31.42 27.03
N HIS A 93 15.23 -32.40 27.74
CA HIS A 93 14.43 -33.36 28.51
C HIS A 93 13.53 -32.69 29.57
N TYR A 94 13.95 -31.57 30.17
CA TYR A 94 13.09 -30.84 31.11
C TYR A 94 11.89 -30.18 30.41
N ARG A 95 12.11 -29.66 29.20
CA ARG A 95 11.06 -29.09 28.36
C ARG A 95 10.07 -30.17 27.93
N ASP A 96 10.58 -31.35 27.56
CA ASP A 96 9.75 -32.51 27.21
C ASP A 96 8.87 -32.97 28.39
N LEU A 97 9.41 -33.00 29.61
CA LEU A 97 8.63 -33.30 30.82
C LEU A 97 7.54 -32.26 31.09
N LEU A 98 7.73 -30.99 30.74
CA LEU A 98 6.71 -29.96 30.88
C LEU A 98 5.64 -30.03 29.77
N ARG A 99 6.03 -30.45 28.56
CA ARG A 99 5.13 -30.66 27.41
C ARG A 99 4.20 -31.86 27.61
N ASP A 100 4.68 -32.91 28.29
CA ASP A 100 3.91 -34.14 28.48
C ASP A 100 2.54 -33.86 29.12
N GLY A 101 1.45 -34.26 28.49
CA GLY A 101 0.08 -33.96 28.96
C GLY A 101 -0.41 -32.50 28.83
N ASN A 102 0.41 -31.56 28.33
CA ASN A 102 0.09 -30.14 28.17
C ASN A 102 0.22 -29.68 26.70
N PRO A 103 -0.79 -29.94 25.83
CA PRO A 103 -0.67 -29.74 24.38
C PRO A 103 -0.62 -28.27 23.92
N ASN A 104 -1.05 -27.31 24.74
CA ASN A 104 -0.97 -25.87 24.45
C ASN A 104 0.03 -25.16 25.37
N LEU A 105 1.22 -25.74 25.48
CA LEU A 105 2.35 -25.16 26.19
C LEU A 105 3.40 -24.71 25.17
N SER A 106 3.96 -23.52 25.39
CA SER A 106 5.09 -22.99 24.62
C SER A 106 6.12 -22.40 25.55
N PHE A 107 7.37 -22.31 25.09
CA PHE A 107 8.45 -21.73 25.86
C PHE A 107 8.80 -20.36 25.30
N ILE A 108 9.15 -19.43 26.18
CA ILE A 108 9.77 -18.16 25.81
C ILE A 108 11.18 -18.20 26.34
N TYR A 109 12.14 -18.41 25.44
CA TYR A 109 13.55 -18.45 25.77
C TYR A 109 14.13 -17.04 25.82
N MET A 110 14.45 -16.61 27.05
CA MET A 110 15.09 -15.35 27.36
C MET A 110 16.58 -15.46 27.02
N LYS A 111 16.91 -15.29 25.75
CA LYS A 111 18.26 -15.50 25.19
C LYS A 111 19.11 -14.25 25.43
N GLY A 112 20.25 -14.45 26.07
CA GLY A 112 21.29 -13.42 26.17
C GLY A 112 22.65 -14.03 26.37
N ASP A 113 23.66 -13.34 25.86
CA ASP A 113 25.05 -13.77 25.96
C ASP A 113 25.55 -13.66 27.40
N PHE A 114 26.62 -14.42 27.70
CA PHE A 114 27.19 -14.50 29.04
C PHE A 114 27.52 -13.11 29.61
N GLU A 115 28.12 -12.23 28.81
CA GLU A 115 28.53 -10.88 29.22
C GLU A 115 27.33 -9.98 29.58
N VAL A 116 26.24 -10.07 28.81
CA VAL A 116 25.00 -9.33 29.06
C VAL A 116 24.38 -9.77 30.39
N ILE A 117 24.35 -11.07 30.67
CA ILE A 117 23.76 -11.59 31.91
C ILE A 117 24.67 -11.31 33.11
N GLU A 118 25.99 -11.43 32.95
CA GLU A 118 26.96 -11.13 34.00
C GLU A 118 26.90 -9.64 34.40
N SER A 119 26.84 -8.72 33.44
CA SER A 119 26.72 -7.28 33.69
C SER A 119 25.42 -6.92 34.44
N ARG A 120 24.28 -7.53 34.06
CA ARG A 120 22.99 -7.35 34.76
C ARG A 120 23.03 -7.85 36.19
N LEU A 121 23.69 -8.99 36.44
CA LEU A 121 23.83 -9.56 37.77
C LEU A 121 24.75 -8.70 38.65
N LYS A 122 25.85 -8.16 38.10
CA LYS A 122 26.75 -7.22 38.80
C LYS A 122 26.04 -5.91 39.19
N ALA A 123 25.10 -5.45 38.37
CA ALA A 123 24.34 -4.22 38.62
C ALA A 123 23.28 -4.35 39.75
N ARG A 124 22.90 -5.57 40.17
CA ARG A 124 21.93 -5.77 41.26
C ARG A 124 22.58 -5.50 42.63
N LYS A 125 22.13 -4.44 43.31
CA LYS A 125 22.51 -4.16 44.71
C LYS A 125 21.88 -5.21 45.64
N GLY A 126 22.70 -5.93 46.41
CA GLY A 126 22.24 -6.71 47.57
C GLY A 126 22.19 -8.23 47.44
N HIS A 127 22.63 -8.85 46.34
CA HIS A 127 22.74 -10.31 46.23
C HIS A 127 24.21 -10.75 46.11
N PHE A 128 24.66 -11.62 47.02
CA PHE A 128 25.93 -12.35 46.92
C PHE A 128 25.87 -13.27 45.68
N PHE A 129 26.30 -12.78 44.52
CA PHE A 129 26.37 -13.59 43.31
C PHE A 129 27.79 -14.15 43.14
N LYS A 130 27.91 -15.48 43.09
CA LYS A 130 29.17 -16.16 42.75
C LYS A 130 29.19 -16.39 41.24
N THR A 131 30.11 -15.74 40.51
CA THR A 131 30.28 -15.89 39.05
C THR A 131 30.32 -17.36 38.59
N GLN A 132 30.84 -18.26 39.43
CA GLN A 132 30.87 -19.70 39.19
C GLN A 132 29.50 -20.32 38.91
N MET A 133 28.42 -19.83 39.52
CA MET A 133 27.07 -20.36 39.29
C MET A 133 26.55 -20.03 37.89
N LEU A 134 26.90 -18.86 37.33
CA LEU A 134 26.52 -18.49 35.97
C LEU A 134 27.17 -19.43 34.95
N VAL A 135 28.47 -19.70 35.14
CA VAL A 135 29.26 -20.62 34.29
C VAL A 135 28.58 -21.99 34.25
N THR A 136 28.28 -22.58 35.40
CA THR A 136 27.63 -23.91 35.45
C THR A 136 26.25 -23.95 34.79
N GLN A 137 25.52 -22.83 34.76
CA GLN A 137 24.21 -22.78 34.12
C GLN A 137 24.30 -22.68 32.59
N PHE A 138 25.27 -21.93 32.08
CA PHE A 138 25.57 -21.92 30.64
C PHE A 138 26.12 -23.27 30.17
N GLU A 139 26.94 -23.95 30.96
CA GLU A 139 27.39 -25.33 30.67
C GLU A 139 26.22 -26.33 30.67
N THR A 140 25.21 -26.11 31.49
CA THR A 140 24.02 -26.97 31.58
C THR A 140 22.99 -26.66 30.48
N LEU A 141 23.02 -25.46 29.91
CA LEU A 141 22.05 -24.99 28.93
C LEU A 141 22.19 -25.74 27.61
N GLN A 142 21.14 -26.46 27.24
CA GLN A 142 20.96 -27.03 25.92
C GLN A 142 20.07 -26.09 25.12
N GLU A 143 20.69 -25.24 24.30
CA GLU A 143 19.96 -24.27 23.48
C GLU A 143 18.89 -24.96 22.62
N PRO A 144 17.67 -24.40 22.55
CA PRO A 144 16.60 -24.93 21.71
C PRO A 144 17.06 -25.10 20.27
N GLN A 145 16.79 -26.27 19.70
CA GLN A 145 17.14 -26.62 18.32
C GLN A 145 15.93 -26.43 17.39
N ALA A 146 16.14 -26.51 16.07
CA ALA A 146 15.10 -26.26 15.06
C ALA A 146 13.89 -27.23 15.12
N ASP A 147 14.00 -28.35 15.83
CA ASP A 147 12.92 -29.30 16.07
C ASP A 147 11.96 -28.85 17.20
N GLU A 148 12.37 -27.91 18.06
CA GLU A 148 11.56 -27.36 19.15
C GLU A 148 10.76 -26.12 18.72
N LYS A 149 9.82 -26.31 17.79
CA LYS A 149 9.02 -25.22 17.16
C LYS A 149 8.13 -24.43 18.13
N ASP A 150 7.92 -24.94 19.33
CA ASP A 150 7.15 -24.32 20.41
C ASP A 150 8.00 -23.41 21.31
N VAL A 151 9.28 -23.22 20.99
CA VAL A 151 10.19 -22.33 21.73
C VAL A 151 10.37 -21.01 20.96
N LEU A 152 9.83 -19.93 21.51
CA LEU A 152 9.92 -18.58 21.00
C LEU A 152 11.12 -17.87 21.64
N ILE A 153 11.96 -17.22 20.84
CA ILE A 153 13.19 -16.58 21.34
C ILE A 153 12.95 -15.09 21.55
N VAL A 154 13.31 -14.58 22.72
CA VAL A 154 13.37 -13.15 23.03
C VAL A 154 14.81 -12.79 23.34
N ASP A 155 15.38 -11.89 22.55
CA ASP A 155 16.67 -11.30 22.85
C ASP A 155 16.54 -10.38 24.06
N ILE A 156 17.37 -10.63 25.08
CA ILE A 156 17.38 -9.82 26.29
C ILE A 156 18.39 -8.68 26.23
N ASP A 157 19.22 -8.53 25.18
CA ASP A 157 20.18 -7.42 25.06
C ASP A 157 19.52 -6.07 24.71
N GLN A 158 18.56 -5.70 25.55
CA GLN A 158 17.76 -4.49 25.47
C GLN A 158 17.23 -4.14 26.88
N PRO A 159 16.82 -2.87 27.14
CA PRO A 159 16.22 -2.49 28.41
C PRO A 159 15.00 -3.35 28.79
N LEU A 160 14.71 -3.48 30.09
CA LEU A 160 13.63 -4.35 30.60
C LEU A 160 12.28 -4.09 29.92
N ASP A 161 11.92 -2.81 29.73
CA ASP A 161 10.67 -2.42 29.07
C ASP A 161 10.60 -2.93 27.61
N GLY A 162 11.73 -2.94 26.90
CA GLY A 162 11.84 -3.50 25.55
C GLY A 162 11.68 -5.02 25.53
N VAL A 163 12.26 -5.72 26.52
CA VAL A 163 12.08 -7.17 26.69
C VAL A 163 10.62 -7.52 26.99
N VAL A 164 9.96 -6.76 27.85
CA VAL A 164 8.53 -6.90 28.18
C VAL A 164 7.67 -6.69 26.93
N ALA A 165 7.92 -5.61 26.18
CA ALA A 165 7.19 -5.31 24.94
C ALA A 165 7.37 -6.42 23.88
N SER A 166 8.59 -6.93 23.70
CA SER A 166 8.89 -8.03 22.79
C SER A 166 8.16 -9.33 23.19
N THR A 167 8.15 -9.62 24.50
CA THR A 167 7.46 -10.79 25.06
C THR A 167 5.94 -10.69 24.87
N LEU A 168 5.35 -9.51 25.10
CA LEU A 168 3.93 -9.24 24.84
C LEU A 168 3.58 -9.40 23.36
N ALA A 169 4.42 -8.88 22.46
CA ALA A 169 4.20 -9.02 21.03
C ALA A 169 4.15 -10.50 20.61
N LEU A 170 5.06 -11.33 21.10
CA LEU A 170 5.09 -12.78 20.84
C LEU A 170 3.85 -13.50 21.38
N ILE A 171 3.47 -13.24 22.63
CA ILE A 171 2.28 -13.86 23.22
C ILE A 171 1.02 -13.46 22.45
N ASN A 172 0.90 -12.19 22.07
CA ASN A 172 -0.23 -11.69 21.29
C ASN A 172 -0.26 -12.27 19.86
N GLN A 173 0.91 -12.50 19.23
CA GLN A 173 0.99 -13.22 17.95
C GLN A 173 0.57 -14.69 18.10
N GLY A 174 1.04 -15.37 19.16
CA GLY A 174 0.68 -16.77 19.45
C GLY A 174 -0.80 -16.98 19.78
N GLN A 175 -1.46 -15.99 20.40
CA GLN A 175 -2.91 -15.98 20.62
C GLN A 175 -3.73 -15.82 19.32
N ARG A 176 -3.17 -15.18 18.28
CA ARG A 176 -3.81 -15.02 16.96
C ARG A 176 -3.68 -16.28 16.10
N ARG A 177 -4.03 -17.46 16.62
CA ARG A 177 -4.17 -18.68 15.80
C ARG A 177 -5.46 -18.65 14.98
N VAL A 178 -5.61 -17.64 14.13
CA VAL A 178 -6.43 -17.77 12.92
C VAL A 178 -5.51 -18.45 11.91
N SER A 179 -5.88 -19.63 11.42
CA SER A 179 -5.00 -20.40 10.53
C SER A 179 -4.60 -19.57 9.31
N THR A 180 -3.37 -19.73 8.78
CA THR A 180 -2.94 -19.05 7.55
C THR A 180 -3.95 -19.26 6.42
N LEU A 181 -4.57 -20.44 6.37
CA LEU A 181 -5.67 -20.74 5.46
C LEU A 181 -6.88 -19.81 5.67
N THR A 182 -7.30 -19.59 6.91
CA THR A 182 -8.41 -18.68 7.24
C THR A 182 -8.08 -17.23 6.85
N LEU A 183 -6.84 -16.78 7.05
CA LEU A 183 -6.41 -15.44 6.64
C LEU A 183 -6.42 -15.28 5.11
N VAL A 184 -5.88 -16.26 4.38
CA VAL A 184 -5.92 -16.29 2.91
C VAL A 184 -7.36 -16.36 2.39
N LEU A 185 -8.22 -17.18 3.00
CA LEU A 185 -9.65 -17.24 2.66
C LEU A 185 -10.37 -15.92 2.96
N THR A 186 -9.98 -15.22 4.04
CA THR A 186 -10.52 -13.89 4.37
C THR A 186 -10.13 -12.87 3.32
N ALA A 187 -8.88 -12.87 2.84
CA ALA A 187 -8.45 -12.00 1.76
C ALA A 187 -9.25 -12.23 0.47
N VAL A 188 -9.28 -13.49 0.01
CA VAL A 188 -10.00 -13.88 -1.22
C VAL A 188 -11.49 -13.59 -1.06
N GLY A 189 -12.07 -13.93 0.08
CA GLY A 189 -13.47 -13.65 0.41
C GLY A 189 -13.79 -12.16 0.44
N SER A 190 -12.87 -11.33 0.94
CA SER A 190 -13.03 -9.87 0.95
C SER A 190 -13.04 -9.29 -0.47
N VAL A 191 -12.14 -9.76 -1.33
CA VAL A 191 -12.15 -9.39 -2.76
C VAL A 191 -13.46 -9.84 -3.40
N LEU A 192 -13.87 -11.10 -3.25
CA LEU A 192 -15.13 -11.60 -3.82
C LEU A 192 -16.37 -10.85 -3.30
N LEU A 193 -16.40 -10.51 -2.01
CA LEU A 193 -17.48 -9.73 -1.40
C LEU A 193 -17.53 -8.31 -1.96
N LEU A 194 -16.38 -7.65 -2.10
CA LEU A 194 -16.29 -6.33 -2.73
C LEU A 194 -16.87 -6.35 -4.13
N LEU A 195 -16.50 -7.37 -4.91
CA LEU A 195 -16.98 -7.55 -6.29
C LEU A 195 -18.48 -7.81 -6.33
N PHE A 196 -19.00 -8.64 -5.42
CA PHE A 196 -20.45 -8.88 -5.30
C PHE A 196 -21.22 -7.59 -4.96
N LEU A 197 -20.73 -6.81 -4.00
CA LEU A 197 -21.40 -5.58 -3.56
C LEU A 197 -21.43 -4.52 -4.67
N VAL A 198 -20.31 -4.35 -5.39
CA VAL A 198 -20.22 -3.36 -6.47
C VAL A 198 -21.00 -3.80 -7.70
N MET A 199 -20.84 -5.04 -8.17
CA MET A 199 -21.43 -5.49 -9.44
C MET A 199 -22.89 -5.93 -9.32
N LYS A 200 -23.22 -6.73 -8.31
CA LYS A 200 -24.54 -7.37 -8.18
C LYS A 200 -25.47 -6.56 -7.29
N ALA A 201 -24.99 -6.12 -6.12
CA ALA A 201 -25.78 -5.26 -5.23
C ALA A 201 -25.82 -3.79 -5.69
N ARG A 202 -25.00 -3.41 -6.70
CA ARG A 202 -24.88 -2.04 -7.25
C ARG A 202 -24.61 -0.99 -6.17
N MET A 203 -23.84 -1.37 -5.16
CA MET A 203 -23.45 -0.49 -4.06
C MET A 203 -22.33 0.45 -4.52
N HIS A 204 -22.40 1.73 -4.13
CA HIS A 204 -21.33 2.69 -4.43
C HIS A 204 -19.98 2.20 -3.86
N ALA A 205 -18.90 2.32 -4.63
CA ALA A 205 -17.59 1.74 -4.30
C ALA A 205 -17.07 2.14 -2.92
N PHE A 206 -17.28 3.41 -2.52
CA PHE A 206 -16.95 3.90 -1.17
C PHE A 206 -17.62 3.05 -0.08
N VAL A 207 -18.93 2.85 -0.15
CA VAL A 207 -19.69 2.10 0.86
C VAL A 207 -19.30 0.63 0.84
N ALA A 208 -19.12 0.06 -0.36
CA ALA A 208 -18.69 -1.33 -0.52
C ALA A 208 -17.33 -1.59 0.14
N LEU A 209 -16.34 -0.71 -0.07
CA LEU A 209 -15.02 -0.81 0.56
C LEU A 209 -15.11 -0.74 2.08
N MET A 210 -15.96 0.14 2.64
CA MET A 210 -16.15 0.24 4.09
C MET A 210 -16.75 -1.04 4.68
N VAL A 211 -17.81 -1.57 4.05
CA VAL A 211 -18.47 -2.82 4.48
C VAL A 211 -17.52 -4.00 4.40
N VAL A 212 -16.77 -4.12 3.30
CA VAL A 212 -15.80 -5.19 3.11
C VAL A 212 -14.65 -5.09 4.11
N SER A 213 -14.19 -3.87 4.41
CA SER A 213 -13.13 -3.66 5.43
C SER A 213 -13.60 -4.11 6.80
N ILE A 214 -14.82 -3.77 7.21
CA ILE A 214 -15.40 -4.25 8.47
C ILE A 214 -15.49 -5.79 8.46
N GLY A 215 -16.01 -6.37 7.37
CA GLY A 215 -16.08 -7.82 7.21
C GLY A 215 -14.71 -8.50 7.32
N ALA A 216 -13.71 -7.98 6.63
CA ALA A 216 -12.33 -8.48 6.67
C ALA A 216 -11.76 -8.45 8.10
N GLY A 217 -11.97 -7.36 8.84
CA GLY A 217 -11.57 -7.25 10.24
C GLY A 217 -12.25 -8.29 11.14
N LEU A 218 -13.56 -8.49 10.96
CA LEU A 218 -14.33 -9.47 11.74
C LEU A 218 -13.88 -10.91 11.47
N PHE A 219 -13.78 -11.30 10.20
CA PHE A 219 -13.44 -12.69 9.82
C PHE A 219 -11.98 -13.06 10.05
N SER A 220 -11.10 -12.05 10.13
CA SER A 220 -9.69 -12.24 10.50
C SER A 220 -9.44 -12.29 12.01
N GLY A 221 -10.48 -12.14 12.85
CA GLY A 221 -10.35 -12.20 14.30
C GLY A 221 -9.81 -10.91 14.94
N MET A 222 -9.90 -9.77 14.25
CA MET A 222 -9.53 -8.48 14.82
C MET A 222 -10.44 -8.12 16.00
N PRO A 223 -9.91 -7.61 17.14
CA PRO A 223 -10.72 -7.11 18.22
C PRO A 223 -11.69 -6.01 17.74
N LEU A 224 -12.97 -6.09 18.12
CA LEU A 224 -14.03 -5.21 17.64
C LEU A 224 -13.74 -3.72 17.92
N ASP A 225 -13.14 -3.44 19.07
CA ASP A 225 -12.71 -2.12 19.51
C ASP A 225 -11.61 -1.52 18.63
N LYS A 226 -10.76 -2.36 18.01
CA LYS A 226 -9.66 -1.92 17.14
C LYS A 226 -10.04 -1.73 15.68
N ILE A 227 -11.19 -2.25 15.23
CA ILE A 227 -11.59 -2.16 13.82
C ILE A 227 -11.79 -0.69 13.43
N ALA A 228 -12.54 0.08 14.22
CA ALA A 228 -12.81 1.49 13.92
C ALA A 228 -11.51 2.32 13.89
N ASP A 229 -10.60 2.11 14.85
CA ASP A 229 -9.32 2.80 14.92
C ASP A 229 -8.43 2.46 13.71
N THR A 230 -8.39 1.18 13.32
CA THR A 230 -7.68 0.71 12.13
C THR A 230 -8.22 1.36 10.87
N MET A 231 -9.55 1.50 10.77
CA MET A 231 -10.18 2.18 9.65
C MET A 231 -9.82 3.67 9.64
N GLN A 232 -9.89 4.37 10.77
CA GLN A 232 -9.48 5.78 10.86
C GLN A 232 -8.02 5.99 10.47
N LYS A 233 -7.13 5.11 10.95
CA LYS A 233 -5.70 5.09 10.59
C LYS A 233 -5.51 4.92 9.08
N GLY A 234 -6.21 3.98 8.45
CA GLY A 234 -6.11 3.74 7.00
C GLY A 234 -6.64 4.90 6.16
N MET A 235 -7.77 5.48 6.57
CA MET A 235 -8.33 6.69 5.94
C MET A 235 -7.37 7.87 6.04
N GLY A 236 -6.92 8.19 7.26
CA GLY A 236 -6.05 9.33 7.54
C GLY A 236 -4.69 9.22 6.88
N GLY A 237 -4.05 8.04 6.94
CA GLY A 237 -2.75 7.81 6.30
C GLY A 237 -2.78 7.96 4.78
N THR A 238 -3.93 7.71 4.16
CA THR A 238 -4.11 7.84 2.71
C THR A 238 -4.49 9.25 2.30
N LEU A 239 -5.46 9.85 2.99
CA LEU A 239 -5.98 11.18 2.66
C LEU A 239 -5.04 12.32 3.09
N GLY A 240 -4.25 12.14 4.15
CA GLY A 240 -3.38 13.20 4.67
C GLY A 240 -2.46 13.81 3.61
N PHE A 241 -1.95 12.98 2.70
CA PHE A 241 -1.18 13.46 1.55
C PHE A 241 -2.06 13.79 0.33
N LEU A 242 -2.98 12.91 -0.04
CA LEU A 242 -3.68 13.00 -1.33
C LEU A 242 -4.73 14.12 -1.37
N ALA A 243 -5.34 14.48 -0.24
CA ALA A 243 -6.37 15.52 -0.20
C ALA A 243 -5.83 16.87 -0.71
N ILE A 244 -4.62 17.24 -0.29
CA ILE A 244 -3.99 18.51 -0.68
C ILE A 244 -3.71 18.52 -2.19
N VAL A 245 -3.07 17.46 -2.69
CA VAL A 245 -2.64 17.41 -4.10
C VAL A 245 -3.83 17.34 -5.05
N VAL A 246 -4.80 16.48 -4.77
CA VAL A 246 -5.98 16.32 -5.65
C VAL A 246 -6.84 17.58 -5.63
N ALA A 247 -7.03 18.22 -4.47
CA ALA A 247 -7.80 19.47 -4.37
C ALA A 247 -7.12 20.63 -5.13
N LEU A 248 -5.83 20.88 -4.88
CA LEU A 248 -5.10 21.95 -5.56
C LEU A 248 -4.94 21.66 -7.06
N GLY A 249 -4.70 20.41 -7.44
CA GLY A 249 -4.64 19.98 -8.84
C GLY A 249 -5.95 20.18 -9.57
N ALA A 250 -7.08 19.84 -8.93
CA ALA A 250 -8.40 20.09 -9.48
C ALA A 250 -8.64 21.59 -9.73
N MET A 251 -8.34 22.45 -8.75
CA MET A 251 -8.46 23.90 -8.89
C MET A 251 -7.56 24.44 -10.02
N PHE A 252 -6.29 24.01 -10.02
CA PHE A 252 -5.31 24.39 -11.03
C PHE A 252 -5.78 24.02 -12.44
N GLY A 253 -6.18 22.76 -12.65
CA GLY A 253 -6.70 22.28 -13.93
C GLY A 253 -7.95 23.04 -14.38
N LYS A 254 -8.91 23.25 -13.47
CA LYS A 254 -10.14 23.97 -13.79
C LYS A 254 -9.87 25.44 -14.15
N ILE A 255 -8.94 26.13 -13.47
CA ILE A 255 -8.52 27.48 -13.84
C ILE A 255 -7.89 27.51 -15.23
N LEU A 256 -6.99 26.56 -15.54
CA LEU A 256 -6.37 26.48 -16.87
C LEU A 256 -7.39 26.23 -17.99
N HIS A 257 -8.44 25.47 -17.69
CA HIS A 257 -9.55 25.23 -18.60
C HIS A 257 -10.39 26.50 -18.83
N GLU A 258 -10.85 27.17 -17.76
CA GLU A 258 -11.68 28.37 -17.87
C GLU A 258 -10.96 29.58 -18.49
N THR A 259 -9.62 29.59 -18.44
CA THR A 259 -8.77 30.63 -19.04
C THR A 259 -8.31 30.31 -20.47
N GLY A 260 -8.75 29.19 -21.03
CA GLY A 260 -8.39 28.76 -22.39
C GLY A 260 -6.91 28.43 -22.58
N ALA A 261 -6.14 28.20 -21.49
CA ALA A 261 -4.75 27.77 -21.60
C ALA A 261 -4.63 26.38 -22.22
N VAL A 262 -5.53 25.48 -21.83
CA VAL A 262 -5.60 24.13 -22.39
C VAL A 262 -6.04 24.17 -23.87
N ASP A 263 -6.99 25.04 -24.20
CA ASP A 263 -7.49 25.24 -25.57
C ASP A 263 -6.37 25.72 -26.50
N GLN A 264 -5.56 26.67 -26.05
CA GLN A 264 -4.43 27.17 -26.84
C GLN A 264 -3.42 26.07 -27.16
N ILE A 265 -3.15 25.17 -26.21
CA ILE A 265 -2.23 24.05 -26.42
C ILE A 265 -2.83 23.10 -27.46
N ALA A 266 -4.09 22.70 -27.28
CA ALA A 266 -4.78 21.83 -28.22
C ALA A 266 -4.76 22.41 -29.65
N VAL A 267 -5.16 23.67 -29.83
CA VAL A 267 -5.18 24.36 -31.13
C VAL A 267 -3.78 24.45 -31.75
N LYS A 268 -2.78 24.87 -30.97
CA LYS A 268 -1.43 25.06 -31.51
C LYS A 268 -0.77 23.74 -31.87
N MET A 269 -0.96 22.68 -31.08
CA MET A 269 -0.43 21.36 -31.39
C MET A 269 -1.03 20.82 -32.69
N LEU A 270 -2.33 20.97 -32.89
CA LEU A 270 -3.00 20.53 -34.12
C LEU A 270 -2.54 21.33 -35.35
N LYS A 271 -2.37 22.66 -35.22
CA LYS A 271 -1.83 23.50 -36.30
C LYS A 271 -0.37 23.16 -36.66
N SER A 272 0.44 22.71 -35.70
CA SER A 272 1.88 22.53 -35.87
C SER A 272 2.27 21.20 -36.53
N PHE A 273 1.47 20.15 -36.37
CA PHE A 273 1.81 18.80 -36.86
C PHE A 273 1.37 18.52 -38.31
N GLY A 274 0.62 19.43 -38.94
CA GLY A 274 0.12 19.25 -40.30
C GLY A 274 -0.94 18.15 -40.43
N HIS A 275 -1.61 18.09 -41.60
CA HIS A 275 -2.76 17.20 -41.82
C HIS A 275 -2.40 15.71 -41.75
N SER A 276 -1.19 15.32 -42.19
CA SER A 276 -0.79 13.90 -42.25
C SER A 276 -0.44 13.26 -40.91
N ARG A 277 -0.12 14.07 -39.88
CA ARG A 277 0.27 13.59 -38.52
C ARG A 277 -0.68 14.06 -37.43
N ALA A 278 -1.88 14.50 -37.81
CA ALA A 278 -2.92 14.99 -36.92
C ALA A 278 -3.26 13.99 -35.79
N HIS A 279 -3.21 12.69 -36.06
CA HIS A 279 -3.47 11.63 -35.07
C HIS A 279 -2.38 11.52 -33.99
N TYR A 280 -1.10 11.81 -34.31
CA TYR A 280 -0.06 11.90 -33.28
C TYR A 280 -0.21 13.17 -32.44
N ALA A 281 -0.54 14.28 -33.11
CA ALA A 281 -0.71 15.58 -32.47
C ALA A 281 -1.83 15.55 -31.43
N ILE A 282 -2.96 14.93 -31.76
CA ILE A 282 -4.10 14.87 -30.85
C ILE A 282 -3.87 13.93 -29.67
N GLY A 283 -3.13 12.82 -29.87
CA GLY A 283 -2.73 11.96 -28.77
C GLY A 283 -1.77 12.68 -27.81
N LEU A 284 -0.76 13.38 -28.35
CA LEU A 284 0.18 14.15 -27.54
C LEU A 284 -0.50 15.34 -26.84
N ALA A 285 -1.45 16.01 -27.49
CA ALA A 285 -2.29 17.02 -26.86
C ALA A 285 -3.12 16.40 -25.72
N GLY A 286 -3.71 15.22 -25.93
CA GLY A 286 -4.36 14.42 -24.90
C GLY A 286 -3.46 14.17 -23.69
N LEU A 287 -2.24 13.70 -23.93
CA LEU A 287 -1.25 13.42 -22.89
C LEU A 287 -0.89 14.67 -22.07
N ILE A 288 -0.60 15.79 -22.73
CA ILE A 288 -0.16 17.03 -22.06
C ILE A 288 -1.32 17.70 -21.33
N CYS A 289 -2.47 17.83 -21.98
CA CYS A 289 -3.63 18.52 -21.43
C CYS A 289 -4.32 17.73 -20.31
N ALA A 290 -4.13 16.41 -20.25
CA ALA A 290 -4.63 15.57 -19.16
C ALA A 290 -3.75 15.62 -17.90
N LEU A 291 -2.51 16.12 -17.94
CA LEU A 291 -1.67 16.25 -16.74
C LEU A 291 -2.31 17.11 -15.63
N PRO A 292 -2.86 18.31 -15.93
CA PRO A 292 -3.51 19.13 -14.91
C PRO A 292 -5.00 18.83 -14.75
N LEU A 293 -5.62 18.10 -15.70
CA LEU A 293 -7.06 17.87 -15.75
C LEU A 293 -7.42 16.46 -15.29
N PHE A 294 -8.63 16.29 -14.77
CA PHE A 294 -9.19 14.94 -14.62
C PHE A 294 -9.51 14.34 -16.00
N PHE A 295 -9.44 13.01 -16.07
CA PHE A 295 -9.68 12.21 -17.27
C PHE A 295 -10.94 12.65 -18.05
N GLU A 296 -12.08 12.75 -17.36
CA GLU A 296 -13.36 13.12 -17.99
C GLU A 296 -13.35 14.54 -18.56
N VAL A 297 -12.77 15.49 -17.82
CA VAL A 297 -12.71 16.91 -18.20
C VAL A 297 -11.81 17.09 -19.42
N ALA A 298 -10.66 16.41 -19.44
CA ALA A 298 -9.73 16.44 -20.58
C ALA A 298 -10.37 15.89 -21.86
N ILE A 299 -11.12 14.77 -21.76
CA ILE A 299 -11.82 14.17 -22.90
C ILE A 299 -12.89 15.11 -23.44
N VAL A 300 -13.78 15.62 -22.58
CA VAL A 300 -14.87 16.51 -23.00
C VAL A 300 -14.33 17.69 -23.80
N LEU A 301 -13.23 18.28 -23.34
CA LEU A 301 -12.62 19.39 -24.02
C LEU A 301 -12.05 18.98 -25.38
N LEU A 302 -11.17 17.98 -25.41
CA LEU A 302 -10.37 17.68 -26.59
C LEU A 302 -11.13 16.91 -27.66
N ILE A 303 -12.20 16.20 -27.28
CA ILE A 303 -12.98 15.41 -28.24
C ILE A 303 -13.74 16.28 -29.22
N SER A 304 -14.22 17.45 -28.77
CA SER A 304 -14.82 18.46 -29.66
C SER A 304 -13.86 18.89 -30.77
N VAL A 305 -12.57 19.01 -30.43
CA VAL A 305 -11.50 19.33 -31.37
C VAL A 305 -11.21 18.16 -32.32
N ALA A 306 -11.26 16.93 -31.81
CA ALA A 306 -11.17 15.72 -32.64
C ALA A 306 -12.29 15.67 -33.70
N PHE A 307 -13.53 15.97 -33.30
CA PHE A 307 -14.69 15.98 -34.20
C PHE A 307 -14.60 17.08 -35.25
N SER A 308 -14.28 18.31 -34.84
CA SER A 308 -14.09 19.43 -35.78
C SER A 308 -13.02 19.07 -36.82
N MET A 309 -11.88 18.52 -36.38
CA MET A 309 -10.82 18.10 -37.30
C MET A 309 -11.24 16.93 -38.21
N ALA A 310 -11.99 15.96 -37.71
CA ALA A 310 -12.53 14.86 -38.51
C ALA A 310 -13.42 15.38 -39.65
N ARG A 311 -14.31 16.35 -39.37
CA ARG A 311 -15.18 16.98 -40.38
C ARG A 311 -14.38 17.72 -41.44
N HIS A 312 -13.43 18.57 -41.02
CA HIS A 312 -12.63 19.38 -41.95
C HIS A 312 -11.69 18.54 -42.83
N THR A 313 -11.21 17.42 -42.32
CA THR A 313 -10.24 16.56 -43.04
C THR A 313 -10.89 15.37 -43.76
N GLY A 314 -12.17 15.08 -43.52
CA GLY A 314 -12.86 13.89 -44.02
C GLY A 314 -12.24 12.57 -43.54
N THR A 315 -11.49 12.60 -42.43
CA THR A 315 -10.79 11.42 -41.91
C THR A 315 -11.69 10.56 -41.04
N ASN A 316 -11.48 9.24 -41.05
CA ASN A 316 -12.19 8.34 -40.13
C ASN A 316 -11.93 8.76 -38.68
N LEU A 317 -13.02 9.07 -37.97
CA LEU A 317 -13.02 9.57 -36.60
C LEU A 317 -12.22 8.69 -35.62
N VAL A 318 -12.23 7.36 -35.82
CA VAL A 318 -11.46 6.40 -35.01
C VAL A 318 -9.97 6.74 -35.01
N LYS A 319 -9.42 7.24 -36.13
CA LYS A 319 -8.00 7.61 -36.25
C LYS A 319 -7.64 8.82 -35.39
N LEU A 320 -8.60 9.62 -34.93
CA LEU A 320 -8.37 10.80 -34.11
C LEU A 320 -8.76 10.57 -32.65
N VAL A 321 -9.88 9.88 -32.43
CA VAL A 321 -10.40 9.63 -31.09
C VAL A 321 -9.55 8.61 -30.33
N ILE A 322 -9.10 7.51 -30.97
CA ILE A 322 -8.29 6.51 -30.27
C ILE A 322 -6.96 7.07 -29.76
N PRO A 323 -6.18 7.81 -30.58
CA PRO A 323 -5.01 8.50 -30.06
C PRO A 323 -5.30 9.47 -28.92
N LEU A 324 -6.40 10.24 -29.02
CA LEU A 324 -6.80 11.16 -27.97
C LEU A 324 -7.03 10.44 -26.64
N PHE A 325 -7.90 9.42 -26.64
CA PHE A 325 -8.21 8.64 -25.44
C PHE A 325 -6.97 7.93 -24.90
N ALA A 326 -6.10 7.39 -25.76
CA ALA A 326 -4.85 6.77 -25.34
C ALA A 326 -3.91 7.77 -24.64
N GLY A 327 -3.83 9.02 -25.14
CA GLY A 327 -3.02 10.07 -24.51
C GLY A 327 -3.57 10.47 -23.14
N VAL A 328 -4.88 10.70 -23.03
CA VAL A 328 -5.52 11.06 -21.77
C VAL A 328 -5.41 9.92 -20.74
N ALA A 329 -5.68 8.67 -21.17
CA ALA A 329 -5.57 7.49 -20.32
C ALA A 329 -4.13 7.27 -19.85
N ALA A 330 -3.14 7.43 -20.74
CA ALA A 330 -1.72 7.29 -20.38
C ALA A 330 -1.30 8.32 -19.33
N ALA A 331 -1.73 9.57 -19.45
CA ALA A 331 -1.45 10.60 -18.46
C ALA A 331 -2.09 10.26 -17.11
N ALA A 332 -3.39 9.91 -17.13
CA ALA A 332 -4.15 9.59 -15.92
C ALA A 332 -3.63 8.35 -15.18
N ALA A 333 -3.12 7.36 -15.91
CA ALA A 333 -2.66 6.09 -15.36
C ALA A 333 -1.20 6.11 -14.89
N PHE A 334 -0.31 6.83 -15.59
CA PHE A 334 1.14 6.73 -15.36
C PHE A 334 1.82 8.02 -14.91
N LEU A 335 1.25 9.20 -15.16
CA LEU A 335 1.95 10.47 -14.95
C LEU A 335 1.46 11.24 -13.72
N LEU A 336 2.42 11.77 -12.96
CA LEU A 336 2.16 12.73 -11.89
C LEU A 336 1.81 14.11 -12.49
N PRO A 337 0.85 14.86 -11.89
CA PRO A 337 0.20 14.66 -10.59
C PRO A 337 -1.14 13.90 -10.63
N GLY A 338 -1.35 12.98 -11.57
CA GLY A 338 -2.60 12.22 -11.70
C GLY A 338 -2.97 11.45 -10.41
N PRO A 339 -4.27 11.33 -10.05
CA PRO A 339 -4.68 10.74 -8.77
C PRO A 339 -4.18 9.30 -8.56
N ALA A 340 -4.23 8.46 -9.59
CA ALA A 340 -3.80 7.05 -9.48
C ALA A 340 -2.27 6.91 -9.32
N PRO A 341 -1.42 7.56 -10.16
CA PRO A 341 0.02 7.64 -9.93
C PRO A 341 0.39 8.24 -8.57
N MET A 342 -0.29 9.30 -8.13
CA MET A 342 -0.02 9.95 -6.83
C MET A 342 -0.34 9.01 -5.67
N LEU A 343 -1.47 8.31 -5.78
CA LEU A 343 -1.86 7.29 -4.83
C LEU A 343 -0.81 6.19 -4.74
N LEU A 344 -0.41 5.63 -5.88
CA LEU A 344 0.58 4.55 -5.93
C LEU A 344 1.89 5.01 -5.32
N ALA A 345 2.38 6.19 -5.71
CA ALA A 345 3.62 6.74 -5.18
C ALA A 345 3.58 6.87 -3.65
N SER A 346 2.49 7.41 -3.11
CA SER A 346 2.31 7.57 -1.66
C SER A 346 2.21 6.23 -0.94
N GLN A 347 1.37 5.31 -1.43
CA GLN A 347 1.09 4.06 -0.72
C GLN A 347 2.18 3.00 -0.83
N MET A 348 2.97 3.06 -1.90
CA MET A 348 4.11 2.20 -2.16
C MET A 348 5.42 2.82 -1.67
N HIS A 349 5.39 4.01 -1.06
CA HIS A 349 6.61 4.74 -0.67
C HIS A 349 7.60 4.90 -1.85
N ALA A 350 7.07 5.08 -3.07
CA ALA A 350 7.88 5.24 -4.25
C ALA A 350 8.44 6.67 -4.35
N ASP A 351 9.64 6.79 -4.92
CA ASP A 351 10.22 8.10 -5.20
C ASP A 351 9.45 8.81 -6.32
N PHE A 352 9.01 10.04 -6.06
CA PHE A 352 8.20 10.80 -7.02
C PHE A 352 8.97 11.15 -8.31
N GLY A 353 10.29 11.35 -8.22
CA GLY A 353 11.13 11.59 -9.38
C GLY A 353 11.21 10.39 -10.31
N TRP A 354 11.47 9.21 -9.74
CA TRP A 354 11.46 7.96 -10.49
C TRP A 354 10.07 7.64 -11.04
N MET A 355 9.00 7.93 -10.30
CA MET A 355 7.62 7.82 -10.81
C MET A 355 7.40 8.68 -12.05
N ILE A 356 7.91 9.93 -12.08
CA ILE A 356 7.85 10.79 -13.28
C ILE A 356 8.62 10.16 -14.43
N LEU A 357 9.86 9.73 -14.19
CA LEU A 357 10.74 9.24 -15.24
C LEU A 357 10.22 7.93 -15.87
N ILE A 358 9.95 6.93 -15.03
CA ILE A 358 9.44 5.62 -15.47
C ILE A 358 8.03 5.79 -16.05
N GLY A 359 7.20 6.65 -15.42
CA GLY A 359 5.86 6.99 -15.92
C GLY A 359 5.88 7.58 -17.32
N LEU A 360 6.81 8.50 -17.63
CA LEU A 360 6.99 9.04 -18.99
C LEU A 360 7.45 7.98 -19.98
N CYS A 361 8.36 7.09 -19.55
CA CYS A 361 8.81 5.95 -20.34
C CYS A 361 7.68 4.93 -20.60
N ALA A 362 6.67 4.86 -19.74
CA ALA A 362 5.47 4.04 -19.95
C ALA A 362 4.43 4.76 -20.82
N ALA A 363 4.15 6.02 -20.51
CA ALA A 363 3.08 6.80 -21.10
C ALA A 363 3.33 7.14 -22.58
N ILE A 364 4.55 7.56 -22.95
CA ILE A 364 4.85 7.98 -24.33
C ILE A 364 4.81 6.78 -25.29
N PRO A 365 5.55 5.67 -25.07
CA PRO A 365 5.47 4.50 -25.94
C PRO A 365 4.07 3.87 -25.90
N GLY A 366 3.45 3.78 -24.71
CA GLY A 366 2.10 3.27 -24.54
C GLY A 366 1.07 4.05 -25.37
N MET A 367 1.10 5.39 -25.29
CA MET A 367 0.26 6.26 -26.11
C MET A 367 0.52 6.06 -27.60
N ILE A 368 1.77 5.96 -28.04
CA ILE A 368 2.10 5.79 -29.47
C ILE A 368 1.55 4.47 -30.01
N ILE A 369 1.74 3.37 -29.26
CA ILE A 369 1.34 2.02 -29.67
C ILE A 369 -0.19 1.87 -29.58
N ALA A 370 -0.80 2.21 -28.44
CA ALA A 370 -2.24 2.08 -28.20
C ALA A 370 -3.08 3.15 -28.93
N GLY A 371 -2.49 4.31 -29.23
CA GLY A 371 -3.15 5.44 -29.83
C GLY A 371 -2.98 5.48 -31.36
N PRO A 372 -2.02 6.24 -31.90
CA PRO A 372 -1.77 6.37 -33.34
C PRO A 372 -1.64 5.05 -34.11
N LEU A 373 -0.82 4.11 -33.64
CA LEU A 373 -0.54 2.87 -34.37
C LEU A 373 -1.76 1.95 -34.38
N PHE A 374 -2.30 1.64 -33.20
CA PHE A 374 -3.51 0.83 -33.08
C PHE A 374 -4.74 1.51 -33.68
N GLY A 375 -4.92 2.82 -33.47
CA GLY A 375 -6.00 3.62 -34.07
C GLY A 375 -6.02 3.56 -35.60
N ASN A 376 -4.85 3.64 -36.24
CA ASN A 376 -4.75 3.49 -37.69
C ASN A 376 -5.06 2.05 -38.15
N PHE A 377 -4.69 1.03 -37.36
CA PHE A 377 -5.04 -0.36 -37.63
C PHE A 377 -6.56 -0.62 -37.49
N ILE A 378 -7.14 -0.27 -36.34
CA ILE A 378 -8.54 -0.57 -36.02
C ILE A 378 -9.54 0.25 -36.86
N SER A 379 -9.15 1.44 -37.32
CA SER A 379 -9.97 2.25 -38.24
C SER A 379 -10.30 1.59 -39.59
N LYS A 380 -9.60 0.51 -39.95
CA LYS A 380 -9.93 -0.31 -41.14
C LYS A 380 -11.11 -1.25 -40.90
N PHE A 381 -11.42 -1.55 -39.63
CA PHE A 381 -12.43 -2.52 -39.22
C PHE A 381 -13.62 -1.86 -38.51
N VAL A 382 -13.43 -0.65 -37.97
CA VAL A 382 -14.47 0.11 -37.26
C VAL A 382 -14.52 1.52 -37.84
N SER A 383 -15.73 1.96 -38.16
CA SER A 383 -16.07 3.35 -38.50
C SER A 383 -17.04 3.88 -37.45
N LEU A 384 -16.83 5.12 -37.03
CA LEU A 384 -17.71 5.85 -36.13
C LEU A 384 -18.28 7.04 -36.88
N GLU A 385 -19.57 7.29 -36.71
CA GLU A 385 -20.24 8.44 -37.31
C GLU A 385 -19.92 9.69 -36.50
N ILE A 386 -19.75 10.82 -37.20
CA ILE A 386 -19.55 12.10 -36.54
C ILE A 386 -20.93 12.61 -36.13
N PRO A 387 -21.18 12.91 -34.85
CA PRO A 387 -22.48 13.44 -34.45
C PRO A 387 -22.77 14.78 -35.14
N ASP A 388 -23.98 14.92 -35.70
CA ASP A 388 -24.42 16.13 -36.42
C ASP A 388 -24.55 17.36 -35.51
N ASP A 389 -24.79 17.14 -34.21
CA ASP A 389 -25.23 18.15 -33.24
C ASP A 389 -24.09 18.75 -32.39
N ILE A 390 -22.84 18.49 -32.75
CA ILE A 390 -21.70 19.07 -32.02
C ILE A 390 -21.35 20.40 -32.67
N SER A 391 -21.66 21.49 -31.96
CA SER A 391 -21.15 22.82 -32.26
C SER A 391 -19.63 22.75 -32.42
N GLU A 392 -19.09 23.40 -33.45
CA GLU A 392 -17.64 23.59 -33.48
C GLU A 392 -17.24 24.21 -32.14
N PRO A 393 -16.21 23.67 -31.47
CA PRO A 393 -15.81 24.25 -30.20
C PRO A 393 -15.49 25.72 -30.47
N HIS A 394 -15.99 26.62 -29.61
CA HIS A 394 -15.63 28.05 -29.62
C HIS A 394 -14.17 28.21 -29.19
N LEU A 395 -13.25 27.62 -29.95
CA LEU A 395 -11.81 27.74 -29.78
C LEU A 395 -11.42 29.15 -30.20
N GLY A 396 -11.34 30.06 -29.24
CA GLY A 396 -10.81 31.39 -29.46
C GLY A 396 -11.82 32.52 -29.61
N GLU A 397 -13.02 32.41 -29.04
CA GLU A 397 -13.82 33.61 -28.72
C GLU A 397 -13.26 34.27 -27.45
N GLY A 398 -12.06 34.86 -27.57
CA GLY A 398 -11.36 35.52 -26.47
C GLY A 398 -9.86 35.67 -26.73
N LYS A 399 -9.18 36.49 -25.92
CA LYS A 399 -7.71 36.61 -25.95
C LYS A 399 -7.08 35.36 -25.33
N LEU A 400 -6.81 34.35 -26.16
CA LEU A 400 -6.08 33.14 -25.72
C LEU A 400 -4.68 33.50 -25.20
N PRO A 401 -4.19 32.83 -24.15
CA PRO A 401 -2.83 33.02 -23.67
C PRO A 401 -1.80 32.54 -24.71
N SER A 402 -0.53 32.93 -24.54
CA SER A 402 0.52 32.43 -25.44
C SER A 402 0.78 30.94 -25.21
N PHE A 403 1.01 30.18 -26.28
CA PHE A 403 1.28 28.73 -26.19
C PHE A 403 2.45 28.41 -25.23
N GLY A 404 3.55 29.16 -25.32
CA GLY A 404 4.72 28.95 -24.46
C GLY A 404 4.39 29.18 -22.98
N PHE A 405 3.60 30.20 -22.67
CA PHE A 405 3.15 30.44 -21.30
C PHE A 405 2.23 29.33 -20.80
N SER A 406 1.22 28.93 -21.58
CA SER A 406 0.32 27.82 -21.23
C SER A 406 1.08 26.52 -20.99
N LEU A 407 2.02 26.17 -21.88
CA LEU A 407 2.82 24.96 -21.75
C LEU A 407 3.74 25.04 -20.51
N SER A 408 4.35 26.19 -20.25
CA SER A 408 5.19 26.38 -19.06
C SER A 408 4.37 26.24 -17.77
N LEU A 409 3.13 26.72 -17.73
CA LEU A 409 2.23 26.56 -16.58
C LEU A 409 1.90 25.09 -16.33
N ILE A 410 1.52 24.34 -17.37
CA ILE A 410 1.19 22.91 -17.24
C ILE A 410 2.38 22.08 -16.76
N LEU A 411 3.58 22.38 -17.26
CA LEU A 411 4.80 21.65 -16.91
C LEU A 411 5.40 22.11 -15.57
N LEU A 412 4.98 23.26 -15.03
CA LEU A 412 5.56 23.85 -13.83
C LEU A 412 5.55 22.90 -12.61
N PRO A 413 4.43 22.24 -12.22
CA PRO A 413 4.44 21.29 -11.12
C PRO A 413 5.45 20.16 -11.33
N LEU A 414 5.53 19.63 -12.56
CA LEU A 414 6.40 18.50 -12.90
C LEU A 414 7.88 18.89 -12.78
N VAL A 415 8.24 20.07 -13.30
CA VAL A 415 9.60 20.61 -13.21
C VAL A 415 9.99 20.84 -11.75
N LEU A 416 9.10 21.43 -10.95
CA LEU A 416 9.35 21.69 -9.53
C LEU A 416 9.56 20.37 -8.76
N VAL A 417 8.71 19.36 -8.94
CA VAL A 417 8.89 18.05 -8.31
C VAL A 417 10.20 17.38 -8.74
N GLY A 418 10.59 17.55 -10.01
CA GLY A 418 11.89 17.10 -10.52
C GLY A 418 13.09 17.71 -9.77
N LEU A 419 12.99 18.94 -9.27
CA LEU A 419 14.07 19.59 -8.52
C LEU A 419 14.45 18.82 -7.25
N LYS A 420 13.48 18.20 -6.56
CA LYS A 420 13.75 17.36 -5.38
C LYS A 420 14.67 16.19 -5.74
N THR A 421 14.43 15.58 -6.90
CA THR A 421 15.21 14.43 -7.38
C THR A 421 16.63 14.83 -7.78
N ILE A 422 16.76 16.00 -8.41
CA ILE A 422 18.06 16.59 -8.74
C ILE A 422 18.83 16.94 -7.45
N ALA A 423 18.16 17.51 -6.45
CA ALA A 423 18.76 17.82 -5.16
C ALA A 423 19.35 16.58 -4.50
N ALA A 424 18.56 15.50 -4.39
CA ALA A 424 19.03 14.24 -3.81
C ALA A 424 20.27 13.64 -4.50
N ARG A 425 20.54 14.00 -5.76
CA ARG A 425 21.70 13.49 -6.53
C ARG A 425 22.91 14.42 -6.47
N PHE A 426 22.69 15.73 -6.50
CA PHE A 426 23.75 16.72 -6.74
C PHE A 426 24.10 17.58 -5.53
N THR A 427 23.29 17.57 -4.48
CA THR A 427 23.56 18.33 -3.26
C THR A 427 23.79 17.40 -2.07
N ALA A 428 24.68 17.82 -1.16
CA ALA A 428 24.95 17.05 0.05
C ALA A 428 23.69 17.04 0.95
N PRO A 429 23.28 15.86 1.47
CA PRO A 429 22.18 15.77 2.43
C PRO A 429 22.44 16.70 3.63
N GLY A 430 21.42 17.48 4.01
CA GLY A 430 21.53 18.45 5.12
C GLY A 430 22.17 19.80 4.76
N SER A 431 22.54 20.04 3.51
CA SER A 431 22.90 21.40 3.07
C SER A 431 21.65 22.28 2.94
N THR A 432 21.78 23.58 3.20
CA THR A 432 20.66 24.54 3.05
C THR A 432 20.07 24.51 1.64
N LEU A 433 20.90 24.33 0.61
CA LEU A 433 20.43 24.18 -0.76
C LEU A 433 19.61 22.89 -0.96
N TYR A 434 20.02 21.77 -0.37
CA TYR A 434 19.26 20.52 -0.38
C TYR A 434 17.88 20.71 0.26
N GLU A 435 17.80 21.33 1.44
CA GLU A 435 16.55 21.56 2.15
C GLU A 435 15.57 22.45 1.35
N TRP A 436 16.06 23.53 0.74
CA TRP A 436 15.21 24.39 -0.10
C TRP A 436 14.71 23.68 -1.35
N LEU A 437 15.56 22.92 -2.03
CA LEU A 437 15.14 22.17 -3.22
C LEU A 437 14.19 21.03 -2.86
N GLU A 438 14.38 20.38 -1.71
CA GLU A 438 13.45 19.38 -1.20
C GLU A 438 12.09 20.00 -0.85
N PHE A 439 12.08 21.17 -0.21
CA PHE A 439 10.85 21.90 0.10
C PHE A 439 10.11 22.36 -1.16
N ILE A 440 10.81 22.98 -2.13
CA ILE A 440 10.21 23.47 -3.37
C ILE A 440 9.74 22.32 -4.28
N GLY A 441 10.49 21.22 -4.30
CA GLY A 441 10.14 20.04 -5.07
C GLY A 441 9.17 19.10 -4.36
N HIS A 442 8.69 19.44 -3.18
CA HIS A 442 7.61 18.71 -2.55
C HIS A 442 6.33 18.83 -3.39
N PRO A 443 5.57 17.74 -3.66
CA PRO A 443 4.36 17.82 -4.47
C PRO A 443 3.34 18.88 -4.01
N PHE A 444 3.22 19.11 -2.69
CA PHE A 444 2.34 20.14 -2.13
C PHE A 444 2.73 21.56 -2.54
N THR A 445 4.01 21.90 -2.36
CA THR A 445 4.51 23.25 -2.65
C THR A 445 4.52 23.47 -4.17
N ALA A 446 4.94 22.46 -4.94
CA ALA A 446 4.93 22.51 -6.39
C ALA A 446 3.54 22.81 -6.97
N ILE A 447 2.51 22.08 -6.53
CA ILE A 447 1.15 22.27 -7.05
C ILE A 447 0.48 23.52 -6.50
N LEU A 448 0.78 23.90 -5.25
CA LEU A 448 0.31 25.16 -4.67
C LEU A 448 0.87 26.35 -5.44
N VAL A 449 2.18 26.38 -5.68
CA VAL A 449 2.83 27.43 -6.46
C VAL A 449 2.24 27.49 -7.86
N ALA A 450 2.09 26.35 -8.55
CA ALA A 450 1.48 26.32 -9.87
C ALA A 450 0.03 26.83 -9.87
N CYS A 451 -0.77 26.47 -8.86
CA CYS A 451 -2.13 26.97 -8.70
C CYS A 451 -2.18 28.49 -8.48
N LEU A 452 -1.31 29.02 -7.60
CA LEU A 452 -1.21 30.47 -7.37
C LEU A 452 -0.75 31.21 -8.64
N VAL A 453 0.25 30.68 -9.36
CA VAL A 453 0.71 31.29 -10.62
C VAL A 453 -0.40 31.23 -11.68
N ALA A 454 -1.23 30.18 -11.73
CA ALA A 454 -2.38 30.14 -12.61
C ALA A 454 -3.45 31.18 -12.21
N ILE A 455 -3.75 31.34 -10.92
CA ILE A 455 -4.75 32.31 -10.45
C ILE A 455 -4.26 33.76 -10.70
N TYR A 456 -3.09 34.12 -10.20
CA TYR A 456 -2.58 35.50 -10.26
C TYR A 456 -1.94 35.84 -11.60
N GLY A 457 -1.22 34.91 -12.20
CA GLY A 457 -0.49 35.10 -13.45
C GLY A 457 -1.35 34.95 -14.71
N LEU A 458 -2.48 34.24 -14.63
CA LEU A 458 -3.35 33.99 -15.78
C LEU A 458 -4.79 34.45 -15.54
N ALA A 459 -5.50 33.90 -14.54
CA ALA A 459 -6.92 34.15 -14.33
C ALA A 459 -7.25 35.64 -14.15
N TYR A 460 -6.58 36.33 -13.21
CA TYR A 460 -6.79 37.77 -13.01
C TYR A 460 -6.34 38.61 -14.20
N ARG A 461 -5.27 38.22 -14.90
CA ARG A 461 -4.79 38.96 -16.09
C ARG A 461 -5.72 38.84 -17.29
N GLN A 462 -6.52 37.77 -17.35
CA GLN A 462 -7.59 37.60 -18.34
C GLN A 462 -8.92 38.25 -17.93
N GLY A 463 -8.96 38.95 -16.79
CA GLY A 463 -10.13 39.70 -16.35
C GLY A 463 -11.17 38.87 -15.59
N MET A 464 -10.83 37.67 -15.11
CA MET A 464 -11.69 36.98 -14.13
C MET A 464 -11.71 37.78 -12.83
N ASP A 465 -12.89 38.04 -12.28
CA ASP A 465 -13.00 38.68 -10.97
C ASP A 465 -12.81 37.67 -9.83
N LYS A 466 -12.77 38.16 -8.58
CA LYS A 466 -12.54 37.33 -7.41
C LYS A 466 -13.67 36.32 -7.18
N GLU A 467 -14.91 36.71 -7.46
CA GLU A 467 -16.08 35.85 -7.29
C GLU A 467 -16.07 34.68 -8.28
N LYS A 468 -15.77 34.94 -9.56
CA LYS A 468 -15.64 33.89 -10.56
C LYS A 468 -14.50 32.94 -10.23
N VAL A 469 -13.33 33.43 -9.81
CA VAL A 469 -12.21 32.57 -9.40
C VAL A 469 -12.63 31.66 -8.23
N MET A 470 -13.31 32.20 -7.22
CA MET A 470 -13.79 31.42 -6.07
C MET A 470 -14.82 30.36 -6.50
N ALA A 471 -15.79 30.72 -7.34
CA ALA A 471 -16.79 29.80 -7.85
C ALA A 471 -16.17 28.66 -8.67
N VAL A 472 -15.21 28.98 -9.54
CA VAL A 472 -14.47 28.02 -10.36
C VAL A 472 -13.68 27.04 -9.49
N CYS A 473 -12.97 27.53 -8.47
CA CYS A 473 -12.25 26.67 -7.53
C CYS A 473 -13.22 25.78 -6.73
N GLY A 474 -14.37 26.30 -6.31
CA GLY A 474 -15.40 25.54 -5.60
C GLY A 474 -16.01 24.41 -6.44
N GLN A 475 -16.29 24.66 -7.72
CA GLN A 475 -16.79 23.64 -8.65
C GLN A 475 -15.75 22.54 -8.89
N ALA A 476 -14.47 22.89 -8.96
CA ALA A 476 -13.39 21.92 -9.17
C ALA A 476 -13.30 20.89 -8.03
N LEU A 477 -13.67 21.27 -6.81
CA LEU A 477 -13.62 20.39 -5.64
C LEU A 477 -14.69 19.29 -5.64
N GLN A 478 -15.81 19.46 -6.36
CA GLN A 478 -16.90 18.49 -6.37
C GLN A 478 -16.48 17.10 -6.89
N PRO A 479 -15.94 16.96 -8.12
CA PRO A 479 -15.46 15.67 -8.62
C PRO A 479 -14.23 15.16 -7.83
N ALA A 480 -13.39 16.07 -7.34
CA ALA A 480 -12.25 15.73 -6.49
C ALA A 480 -12.69 15.05 -5.17
N GLY A 481 -13.79 15.50 -4.56
CA GLY A 481 -14.32 14.94 -3.32
C GLY A 481 -14.72 13.47 -3.45
N ILE A 482 -15.37 13.08 -4.55
CA ILE A 482 -15.75 11.68 -4.81
C ILE A 482 -14.50 10.81 -4.95
N ILE A 483 -13.51 11.29 -5.73
CA ILE A 483 -12.22 10.58 -5.93
C ILE A 483 -11.51 10.38 -4.60
N LEU A 484 -11.43 11.42 -3.77
CA LEU A 484 -10.79 11.37 -2.45
C LEU A 484 -11.47 10.36 -1.53
N LEU A 485 -12.81 10.35 -1.45
CA LEU A 485 -13.53 9.39 -0.61
C LEU A 485 -13.21 7.94 -0.99
N VAL A 486 -13.24 7.62 -2.29
CA VAL A 486 -12.95 6.27 -2.79
C VAL A 486 -11.49 5.88 -2.52
N ILE A 487 -10.55 6.80 -2.75
CA ILE A 487 -9.13 6.64 -2.42
C ILE A 487 -8.94 6.34 -0.93
N GLY A 488 -9.57 7.14 -0.07
CA GLY A 488 -9.50 6.98 1.37
C GLY A 488 -10.06 5.63 1.84
N ALA A 489 -11.19 5.20 1.27
CA ALA A 489 -11.77 3.89 1.59
C ALA A 489 -10.92 2.70 1.13
N GLY A 490 -10.14 2.82 0.05
CA GLY A 490 -9.16 1.80 -0.29
C GLY A 490 -7.97 1.78 0.70
N GLY A 491 -7.60 2.94 1.23
CA GLY A 491 -6.66 3.07 2.35
C GLY A 491 -7.14 2.35 3.61
N VAL A 492 -8.42 2.51 3.95
CA VAL A 492 -9.10 1.76 5.02
C VAL A 492 -8.97 0.25 4.79
N PHE A 493 -9.30 -0.21 3.58
CA PHE A 493 -9.23 -1.63 3.23
C PHE A 493 -7.81 -2.20 3.35
N LYS A 494 -6.80 -1.51 2.79
CA LYS A 494 -5.38 -1.86 2.98
C LYS A 494 -5.05 -1.99 4.47
N GLN A 495 -5.35 -0.97 5.28
CA GLN A 495 -4.93 -0.94 6.68
C GLN A 495 -5.56 -2.07 7.49
N VAL A 496 -6.83 -2.43 7.20
CA VAL A 496 -7.48 -3.57 7.84
C VAL A 496 -6.79 -4.88 7.46
N LEU A 497 -6.44 -5.10 6.19
CA LEU A 497 -5.70 -6.30 5.79
C LEU A 497 -4.32 -6.42 6.45
N VAL A 498 -3.65 -5.28 6.66
CA VAL A 498 -2.35 -5.23 7.35
C VAL A 498 -2.52 -5.56 8.83
N ASP A 499 -3.35 -4.80 9.56
CA ASP A 499 -3.44 -4.90 11.02
C ASP A 499 -4.15 -6.20 11.48
N SER A 500 -4.94 -6.82 10.60
CA SER A 500 -5.56 -8.14 10.82
C SER A 500 -4.58 -9.31 10.73
N GLY A 501 -3.40 -9.12 10.15
CA GLY A 501 -2.46 -10.21 9.85
C GLY A 501 -2.77 -10.97 8.56
N VAL A 502 -3.82 -10.58 7.81
CA VAL A 502 -4.12 -11.15 6.49
C VAL A 502 -3.00 -10.86 5.49
N GLY A 503 -2.42 -9.66 5.55
CA GLY A 503 -1.32 -9.24 4.69
C GLY A 503 -0.10 -10.18 4.74
N PRO A 504 0.53 -10.39 5.92
CA PRO A 504 1.66 -11.31 6.06
C PRO A 504 1.36 -12.74 5.56
N ALA A 505 0.18 -13.29 5.86
CA ALA A 505 -0.23 -14.62 5.42
C ALA A 505 -0.32 -14.75 3.89
N LEU A 506 -0.81 -13.69 3.21
CA LEU A 506 -0.79 -13.63 1.75
C LEU A 506 0.64 -13.55 1.19
N GLY A 507 1.55 -12.86 1.87
CA GLY A 507 2.95 -12.76 1.46
C GLY A 507 3.67 -14.10 1.46
N GLU A 508 3.47 -14.92 2.48
CA GLU A 508 3.98 -16.28 2.52
C GLU A 508 3.41 -17.15 1.39
N ALA A 509 2.11 -17.01 1.09
CA ALA A 509 1.48 -17.74 0.00
C ALA A 509 2.00 -17.32 -1.39
N LEU A 510 2.21 -16.02 -1.61
CA LEU A 510 2.70 -15.48 -2.88
C LEU A 510 4.19 -15.77 -3.11
N THR A 511 5.02 -15.66 -2.06
CA THR A 511 6.43 -16.06 -2.14
C THR A 511 6.58 -17.56 -2.43
N GLY A 512 5.67 -18.40 -1.92
CA GLY A 512 5.61 -19.83 -2.24
C GLY A 512 5.25 -20.17 -3.70
N MET A 513 4.63 -19.26 -4.47
CA MET A 513 4.29 -19.50 -5.89
C MET A 513 5.45 -19.30 -6.86
N GLY A 514 6.55 -18.67 -6.44
CA GLY A 514 7.73 -18.45 -7.29
C GLY A 514 7.53 -17.48 -8.47
N LEU A 515 6.42 -16.73 -8.52
CA LEU A 515 6.19 -15.71 -9.54
C LEU A 515 7.05 -14.46 -9.28
N PRO A 516 7.71 -13.89 -10.31
CA PRO A 516 8.41 -12.61 -10.17
C PRO A 516 7.47 -11.51 -9.67
N ILE A 517 7.89 -10.76 -8.63
CA ILE A 517 7.04 -9.78 -7.94
C ILE A 517 6.43 -8.73 -8.88
N ALA A 518 7.17 -8.29 -9.89
CA ALA A 518 6.68 -7.32 -10.88
C ALA A 518 5.52 -7.86 -11.74
N ILE A 519 5.54 -9.16 -12.07
CA ILE A 519 4.44 -9.83 -12.77
C ILE A 519 3.24 -9.98 -11.84
N THR A 520 3.47 -10.36 -10.59
CA THR A 520 2.43 -10.46 -9.56
C THR A 520 1.70 -9.13 -9.38
N CYS A 521 2.41 -8.01 -9.30
CA CYS A 521 1.83 -6.66 -9.25
C CYS A 521 0.87 -6.39 -10.42
N PHE A 522 1.31 -6.68 -11.65
CA PHE A 522 0.49 -6.48 -12.85
C PHE A 522 -0.74 -7.38 -12.88
N VAL A 523 -0.56 -8.69 -12.65
CA VAL A 523 -1.65 -9.69 -12.74
C VAL A 523 -2.71 -9.45 -11.68
N LEU A 524 -2.32 -9.11 -10.45
CA LEU A 524 -3.28 -8.81 -9.38
C LEU A 524 -4.09 -7.56 -9.70
N ALA A 525 -3.42 -6.48 -10.13
CA ALA A 525 -4.12 -5.26 -10.54
C ALA A 525 -5.05 -5.50 -11.74
N ALA A 526 -4.62 -6.29 -12.72
CA ALA A 526 -5.43 -6.69 -13.87
C ALA A 526 -6.65 -7.51 -13.48
N ALA A 527 -6.48 -8.50 -12.59
CA ALA A 527 -7.58 -9.30 -12.09
C ALA A 527 -8.62 -8.41 -11.38
N VAL A 528 -8.18 -7.50 -10.51
CA VAL A 528 -9.12 -6.57 -9.84
C VAL A 528 -9.77 -5.62 -10.84
N ARG A 529 -9.04 -5.08 -11.81
CA ARG A 529 -9.60 -4.20 -12.86
C ARG A 529 -10.66 -4.92 -13.68
N ILE A 530 -10.39 -6.15 -14.14
CA ILE A 530 -11.34 -6.96 -14.91
C ILE A 530 -12.63 -7.15 -14.12
N ILE A 531 -12.55 -7.39 -12.82
CA ILE A 531 -13.76 -7.72 -12.06
C ILE A 531 -14.49 -6.46 -11.58
N GLN A 532 -13.77 -5.46 -11.07
CA GLN A 532 -14.36 -4.25 -10.49
C GLN A 532 -14.64 -3.12 -11.48
N GLY A 533 -13.82 -2.99 -12.51
CA GLY A 533 -13.99 -1.96 -13.51
C GLY A 533 -13.51 -0.56 -13.13
N SER A 534 -12.97 -0.29 -11.92
CA SER A 534 -12.36 1.02 -11.60
C SER A 534 -10.83 0.91 -11.51
N ALA A 535 -10.10 1.72 -12.29
CA ALA A 535 -8.64 1.73 -12.29
C ALA A 535 -8.06 2.12 -10.91
N THR A 536 -8.56 3.21 -10.31
CA THR A 536 -8.08 3.67 -9.00
C THR A 536 -8.31 2.63 -7.90
N VAL A 537 -9.47 1.97 -7.89
CA VAL A 537 -9.74 0.95 -6.86
C VAL A 537 -8.96 -0.34 -7.12
N ALA A 538 -8.70 -0.68 -8.39
CA ALA A 538 -7.80 -1.77 -8.73
C ALA A 538 -6.38 -1.51 -8.22
N CYS A 539 -5.86 -0.28 -8.36
CA CYS A 539 -4.59 0.12 -7.77
C CYS A 539 -4.59 -0.04 -6.25
N LEU A 540 -5.59 0.51 -5.54
CA LEU A 540 -5.68 0.43 -4.07
C LEU A 540 -5.70 -1.02 -3.57
N THR A 541 -6.52 -1.84 -4.21
CA THR A 541 -6.68 -3.25 -3.84
C THR A 541 -5.38 -4.00 -4.08
N ALA A 542 -4.75 -3.82 -5.25
CA ALA A 542 -3.48 -4.46 -5.56
C ALA A 542 -2.37 -4.04 -4.58
N VAL A 543 -2.26 -2.74 -4.26
CA VAL A 543 -1.34 -2.24 -3.25
C VAL A 543 -1.60 -2.89 -1.89
N GLY A 544 -2.87 -2.93 -1.44
CA GLY A 544 -3.22 -3.54 -0.16
C GLY A 544 -2.88 -5.03 -0.07
N LEU A 545 -2.90 -5.74 -1.20
CA LEU A 545 -2.55 -7.16 -1.28
C LEU A 545 -1.04 -7.40 -1.38
N VAL A 546 -0.30 -6.52 -2.06
CA VAL A 546 1.12 -6.77 -2.38
C VAL A 546 2.09 -6.07 -1.42
N MET A 547 1.72 -4.93 -0.82
CA MET A 547 2.58 -4.20 0.11
C MET A 547 3.12 -5.03 1.27
N PRO A 548 2.30 -5.86 1.97
CA PRO A 548 2.81 -6.69 3.06
C PRO A 548 3.93 -7.65 2.64
N VAL A 549 3.98 -8.01 1.35
CA VAL A 549 5.02 -8.88 0.77
C VAL A 549 6.25 -8.07 0.41
N ILE A 550 6.04 -6.92 -0.24
CA ILE A 550 7.12 -6.06 -0.72
C ILE A 550 7.91 -5.44 0.44
N GLU A 551 7.24 -5.05 1.53
CA GLU A 551 7.91 -4.45 2.69
C GLU A 551 8.97 -5.37 3.31
N GLN A 552 8.79 -6.69 3.21
CA GLN A 552 9.79 -7.67 3.69
C GLN A 552 11.02 -7.74 2.79
N LEU A 553 10.92 -7.30 1.53
CA LEU A 553 11.98 -7.37 0.52
C LEU A 553 12.88 -6.12 0.52
N ASN A 554 12.54 -5.08 1.29
CA ASN A 554 13.33 -3.86 1.47
C ASN A 554 13.78 -3.18 0.15
N TYR A 555 12.87 -3.10 -0.83
CA TYR A 555 13.17 -2.40 -2.09
C TYR A 555 13.34 -0.89 -1.89
N ASN A 556 14.23 -0.30 -2.69
CA ASN A 556 14.45 1.14 -2.69
C ASN A 556 13.31 1.90 -3.41
N GLY A 557 13.23 3.22 -3.23
CA GLY A 557 12.15 4.05 -3.80
C GLY A 557 12.05 4.01 -5.33
N ALA A 558 13.13 3.72 -6.06
CA ALA A 558 13.13 3.58 -7.52
C ALA A 558 12.52 2.24 -7.97
N GLN A 559 12.87 1.16 -7.28
CA GLN A 559 12.24 -0.15 -7.47
C GLN A 559 10.75 -0.10 -7.13
N MET A 560 10.37 0.58 -6.05
CA MET A 560 8.97 0.81 -5.69
C MET A 560 8.21 1.60 -6.77
N ALA A 561 8.86 2.57 -7.42
CA ALA A 561 8.29 3.29 -8.56
C ALA A 561 8.06 2.36 -9.77
N ALA A 562 9.01 1.48 -10.08
CA ALA A 562 8.85 0.51 -11.15
C ALA A 562 7.68 -0.46 -10.90
N LEU A 563 7.57 -1.00 -9.68
CA LEU A 563 6.45 -1.86 -9.28
C LEU A 563 5.11 -1.11 -9.31
N SER A 564 5.10 0.16 -8.91
CA SER A 564 3.93 1.03 -9.01
C SER A 564 3.45 1.17 -10.45
N ILE A 565 4.37 1.30 -11.42
CA ILE A 565 4.02 1.34 -12.85
C ILE A 565 3.48 -0.01 -13.34
N CYS A 566 3.95 -1.15 -12.81
CA CYS A 566 3.35 -2.46 -13.09
C CYS A 566 1.89 -2.55 -12.59
N ILE A 567 1.62 -2.07 -11.37
CA ILE A 567 0.26 -2.00 -10.81
C ILE A 567 -0.61 -1.06 -11.65
N ALA A 568 -0.12 0.13 -12.00
CA ALA A 568 -0.81 1.07 -12.87
C ALA A 568 -1.13 0.45 -14.22
N GLY A 569 -0.20 -0.29 -14.84
CA GLY A 569 -0.41 -0.97 -16.10
C GLY A 569 -1.54 -2.00 -16.00
N GLY A 570 -1.55 -2.81 -14.93
CA GLY A 570 -2.61 -3.78 -14.69
C GLY A 570 -3.96 -3.13 -14.39
N SER A 571 -3.99 -1.94 -13.79
CA SER A 571 -5.26 -1.26 -13.49
C SER A 571 -5.96 -0.69 -14.71
N ILE A 572 -5.34 -0.71 -15.89
CA ILE A 572 -5.90 -0.21 -17.15
C ILE A 572 -5.90 -1.28 -18.26
N VAL A 573 -6.04 -2.56 -17.93
CA VAL A 573 -6.26 -3.63 -18.93
C VAL A 573 -7.70 -4.13 -18.95
N VAL A 574 -8.12 -4.64 -20.11
CA VAL A 574 -9.41 -5.32 -20.32
C VAL A 574 -10.58 -4.52 -19.72
N SER A 575 -10.57 -3.22 -20.00
CA SER A 575 -11.63 -2.31 -19.55
C SER A 575 -12.93 -2.59 -20.30
N HIS A 576 -13.95 -3.12 -19.63
CA HIS A 576 -15.22 -3.52 -20.27
C HIS A 576 -16.43 -2.85 -19.62
N VAL A 577 -17.62 -3.45 -19.73
CA VAL A 577 -18.93 -2.88 -19.32
C VAL A 577 -19.03 -2.50 -17.83
N ASN A 578 -18.09 -2.91 -16.98
CA ASN A 578 -18.02 -2.48 -15.59
C ASN A 578 -17.22 -1.18 -15.38
N ASP A 579 -16.54 -0.66 -16.40
CA ASP A 579 -15.77 0.57 -16.33
C ASP A 579 -16.58 1.79 -16.79
N ALA A 580 -16.48 2.89 -16.02
CA ALA A 580 -17.09 4.16 -16.40
C ALA A 580 -16.48 4.72 -17.70
N GLY A 581 -15.16 4.53 -17.91
CA GLY A 581 -14.47 4.94 -19.13
C GLY A 581 -15.01 4.25 -20.39
N PHE A 582 -15.37 2.97 -20.30
CA PHE A 582 -16.02 2.22 -21.39
C PHE A 582 -17.32 2.89 -21.85
N TRP A 583 -18.19 3.25 -20.90
CA TRP A 583 -19.45 3.92 -21.20
C TRP A 583 -19.26 5.38 -21.65
N LEU A 584 -18.27 6.06 -21.07
CA LEU A 584 -17.90 7.42 -21.45
C LEU A 584 -17.46 7.47 -22.93
N PHE A 585 -16.60 6.54 -23.35
CA PHE A 585 -16.18 6.40 -24.73
C PHE A 585 -17.38 6.16 -25.65
N GLY A 586 -18.23 5.19 -25.33
CA GLY A 586 -19.42 4.87 -26.13
C GLY A 586 -20.37 6.06 -26.27
N LYS A 587 -20.64 6.77 -25.17
CA LYS A 587 -21.52 7.94 -25.13
C LYS A 587 -21.00 9.08 -26.00
N PHE A 588 -19.71 9.38 -25.92
CA PHE A 588 -19.14 10.49 -26.67
C PHE A 588 -18.98 10.19 -28.16
N THR A 589 -18.73 8.93 -28.51
CA THR A 589 -18.42 8.55 -29.89
C THR A 589 -19.58 7.96 -30.67
N GLY A 590 -20.70 7.66 -29.99
CA GLY A 590 -21.82 6.91 -30.56
C GLY A 590 -21.50 5.43 -30.83
N ALA A 591 -20.35 4.91 -30.34
CA ALA A 591 -19.96 3.53 -30.55
C ALA A 591 -20.90 2.54 -29.86
N THR A 592 -21.29 1.49 -30.57
CA THR A 592 -21.96 0.32 -29.98
C THR A 592 -21.04 -0.40 -28.99
N GLU A 593 -21.59 -1.18 -28.07
CA GLU A 593 -20.81 -1.96 -27.09
C GLU A 593 -19.74 -2.85 -27.76
N ALA A 594 -20.11 -3.51 -28.88
CA ALA A 594 -19.19 -4.35 -29.64
C ALA A 594 -18.06 -3.54 -30.30
N GLN A 595 -18.34 -2.32 -30.76
CA GLN A 595 -17.31 -1.42 -31.28
C GLN A 595 -16.40 -0.93 -30.16
N THR A 596 -16.96 -0.53 -29.00
CA THR A 596 -16.20 -0.11 -27.82
C THR A 596 -15.28 -1.21 -27.30
N LEU A 597 -15.73 -2.47 -27.28
CA LEU A 597 -14.87 -3.62 -26.94
C LEU A 597 -13.70 -3.77 -27.93
N LYS A 598 -13.93 -3.55 -29.23
CA LYS A 598 -12.88 -3.64 -30.25
C LYS A 598 -11.91 -2.46 -30.22
N THR A 599 -12.36 -1.30 -29.73
CA THR A 599 -11.58 -0.06 -29.73
C THR A 599 -11.03 0.28 -28.34
N TRP A 600 -11.87 0.77 -27.43
CA TRP A 600 -11.50 1.21 -26.08
C TRP A 600 -10.84 0.10 -25.27
N THR A 601 -11.47 -1.07 -25.14
CA THR A 601 -10.95 -2.18 -24.32
C THR A 601 -9.59 -2.66 -24.82
N MET A 602 -9.43 -2.76 -26.14
CA MET A 602 -8.16 -3.15 -26.75
C MET A 602 -7.08 -2.07 -26.59
N MET A 603 -7.43 -0.80 -26.78
CA MET A 603 -6.53 0.33 -26.57
C MET A 603 -6.03 0.37 -25.12
N GLU A 604 -6.93 0.29 -24.13
CA GLU A 604 -6.59 0.20 -22.70
C GLU A 604 -5.64 -0.98 -22.46
N THR A 605 -5.98 -2.18 -22.96
CA THR A 605 -5.16 -3.38 -22.78
C THR A 605 -3.76 -3.24 -23.35
N ILE A 606 -3.61 -2.65 -24.55
CA ILE A 606 -2.30 -2.39 -25.16
C ILE A 606 -1.52 -1.37 -24.32
N LEU A 607 -2.18 -0.30 -23.88
CA LEU A 607 -1.58 0.76 -23.07
C LEU A 607 -1.08 0.22 -21.72
N GLY A 608 -1.94 -0.50 -20.99
CA GLY A 608 -1.64 -1.11 -19.71
C GLY A 608 -0.54 -2.15 -19.78
N THR A 609 -0.58 -3.03 -20.79
CA THR A 609 0.47 -4.04 -21.01
C THR A 609 1.80 -3.39 -21.37
N THR A 610 1.79 -2.34 -22.19
CA THR A 610 3.02 -1.59 -22.52
C THR A 610 3.62 -0.96 -21.28
N GLY A 611 2.81 -0.29 -20.45
CA GLY A 611 3.27 0.29 -19.19
C GLY A 611 3.83 -0.76 -18.24
N ALA A 612 3.17 -1.91 -18.13
CA ALA A 612 3.65 -3.02 -17.30
C ALA A 612 5.00 -3.57 -17.77
N ILE A 613 5.20 -3.74 -19.08
CA ILE A 613 6.50 -4.17 -19.64
C ILE A 613 7.58 -3.14 -19.32
N VAL A 614 7.31 -1.85 -19.47
CA VAL A 614 8.25 -0.79 -19.10
C VAL A 614 8.59 -0.84 -17.62
N GLY A 615 7.58 -1.02 -16.75
CA GLY A 615 7.77 -1.19 -15.31
C GLY A 615 8.63 -2.42 -14.98
N MET A 616 8.40 -3.56 -15.63
CA MET A 616 9.19 -4.79 -15.44
C MET A 616 10.64 -4.62 -15.88
N ILE A 617 10.87 -3.96 -17.03
CA ILE A 617 12.22 -3.65 -17.51
C ILE A 617 12.92 -2.71 -16.53
N ALA A 618 12.25 -1.62 -16.12
CA ALA A 618 12.80 -0.67 -15.15
C ALA A 618 13.14 -1.36 -13.83
N PHE A 619 12.25 -2.22 -13.33
CA PHE A 619 12.49 -2.99 -12.11
C PHE A 619 13.73 -3.88 -12.25
N SER A 620 13.86 -4.61 -13.35
CA SER A 620 15.03 -5.46 -13.60
C SER A 620 16.34 -4.67 -13.73
N LEU A 621 16.31 -3.44 -14.25
CA LEU A 621 17.50 -2.59 -14.38
C LEU A 621 17.90 -1.89 -13.07
N LEU A 622 16.96 -1.75 -12.15
CA LEU A 622 17.14 -1.09 -10.85
C LEU A 622 17.34 -2.07 -9.68
N SER A 623 17.35 -3.38 -9.97
CA SER A 623 17.49 -4.47 -9.00
C SER A 623 18.92 -4.97 -8.83
#